data_AF-A0A3A6RFY7-F1
#
_entry.id   AF-A0A3A6RFY7-F1
#
_cell.length_a   1.000
_cell.length_b   1.000
_cell.length_c   1.000
_cell.angle_alpha   90.00
_cell.angle_beta   90.00
_cell.angle_gamma   90.00
#
_symmetry.space_group_name_H-M   'P 1'
#
loop_
_entity.id
_entity.type
_entity.pdbx_description
1 polymer ?
#
loop_
_entity_poly.entity_id
_entity_poly.type
_entity_poly.pdbx_seq_one_letter_code
_entity_poly.pdbx_strand_id
1 'polypeptide(L)'
;MPKSNLALAGLPIGLPDNVYATWVAVLADIQSTGDARHAAERYQFLCGFAQALVDAHMVNETGYADMRTKLLATWADTVNRVAQDAEDSIVPIDHTSRS
;
A
#
# COMPACT_ATOMS: atom_id res chain seq x y z
N MET A 1 7.05 -2.27 -18.87
CA MET A 1 5.72 -2.44 -18.27
C MET A 1 4.70 -1.61 -19.05
N PRO A 2 3.48 -2.09 -19.32
CA PRO A 2 2.48 -1.29 -20.03
C PRO A 2 2.01 -0.12 -19.16
N LYS A 3 1.94 1.09 -19.74
CA LYS A 3 1.53 2.35 -19.08
C LYS A 3 0.16 2.27 -18.39
N SER A 4 -0.67 1.31 -18.79
CA SER A 4 -1.99 1.01 -18.21
C SER A 4 -1.93 0.64 -16.71
N ASN A 5 -0.84 0.03 -16.24
CA ASN A 5 -0.68 -0.30 -14.81
C ASN A 5 -0.33 0.92 -13.94
N LEU A 6 0.17 2.02 -14.53
CA LEU A 6 0.56 3.22 -13.78
C LEU A 6 -0.66 4.05 -13.35
N ALA A 7 -1.74 4.03 -14.17
CA ALA A 7 -3.01 4.65 -13.82
C ALA A 7 -3.69 3.95 -12.62
N LEU A 8 -3.53 2.63 -12.50
CA LEU A 8 -4.01 1.84 -11.36
C LEU A 8 -3.28 2.23 -10.06
N ALA A 9 -1.98 2.53 -10.12
CA ALA A 9 -1.19 2.96 -8.96
C ALA A 9 -1.45 4.41 -8.50
N GLY A 10 -2.24 5.18 -9.25
CA GLY A 10 -2.61 6.56 -8.87
C GLY A 10 -1.63 7.65 -9.25
N LEU A 11 -0.57 7.32 -9.97
CA LEU A 11 0.43 8.31 -10.36
C LEU A 11 0.04 9.06 -11.64
N PRO A 12 0.27 10.39 -11.69
CA PRO A 12 0.11 11.15 -12.93
C PRO A 12 1.11 10.70 -13.99
N ILE A 13 0.77 10.92 -15.27
CA ILE A 13 1.61 10.58 -16.41
C ILE A 13 2.74 11.63 -16.55
N GLY A 14 3.95 11.19 -16.87
CA GLY A 14 5.09 12.07 -17.14
C GLY A 14 6.09 12.20 -16.00
N LEU A 15 5.95 11.39 -14.94
CA LEU A 15 6.96 11.31 -13.89
C LEU A 15 8.20 10.55 -14.38
N PRO A 16 9.37 10.78 -13.78
CA PRO A 16 10.56 9.98 -14.04
C PRO A 16 10.36 8.50 -13.71
N ASP A 17 11.02 7.62 -14.47
CA ASP A 17 10.90 6.16 -14.31
C ASP A 17 11.25 5.68 -12.91
N ASN A 18 12.24 6.31 -12.25
CA ASN A 18 12.61 5.98 -10.88
C ASN A 18 11.49 6.31 -9.88
N VAL A 19 10.69 7.37 -10.13
CA VAL A 19 9.54 7.71 -9.29
C VAL A 19 8.45 6.63 -9.40
N TYR A 20 8.14 6.21 -10.62
CA TYR A 20 7.22 5.10 -10.84
C TYR A 20 7.72 3.80 -10.19
N ALA A 21 8.99 3.46 -10.39
CA ALA A 21 9.59 2.26 -9.84
C ALA A 21 9.53 2.25 -8.31
N THR A 22 9.91 3.34 -7.65
CA THR A 22 9.87 3.47 -6.18
C THR A 22 8.45 3.33 -5.66
N TRP A 23 7.49 4.06 -6.25
CA TRP A 23 6.09 3.99 -5.79
C TRP A 23 5.51 2.59 -5.93
N VAL A 24 5.67 1.97 -7.11
CA VAL A 24 5.14 0.64 -7.38
C VAL A 24 5.78 -0.42 -6.49
N ALA A 25 7.11 -0.36 -6.29
CA ALA A 25 7.80 -1.32 -5.43
C ALA A 25 7.29 -1.24 -3.99
N VAL A 26 7.20 -0.04 -3.42
CA VAL A 26 6.76 0.12 -2.02
C VAL A 26 5.26 -0.17 -1.85
N LEU A 27 4.43 0.14 -2.86
CA LEU A 27 3.01 -0.23 -2.84
C LEU A 27 2.83 -1.75 -2.88
N ALA A 28 3.65 -2.47 -3.65
CA ALA A 28 3.66 -3.93 -3.66
C ALA A 28 4.12 -4.51 -2.31
N ASP A 29 5.09 -3.88 -1.64
CA ASP A 29 5.50 -4.25 -0.27
C ASP A 29 4.34 -4.12 0.73
N ILE A 30 3.53 -3.06 0.62
CA ILE A 30 2.30 -2.93 1.43
C ILE A 30 1.36 -4.10 1.12
N GLN A 31 1.06 -4.37 -0.14
CA GLN A 31 0.06 -5.38 -0.49
C GLN A 31 0.46 -6.81 -0.08
N SER A 32 1.76 -7.11 -0.13
CA SER A 32 2.29 -8.46 0.07
C SER A 32 2.66 -8.79 1.52
N THR A 33 2.81 -7.79 2.40
CA THR A 33 3.24 -8.05 3.78
C THR A 33 2.15 -8.72 4.63
N GLY A 34 2.57 -9.61 5.53
CA GLY A 34 1.73 -10.18 6.60
C GLY A 34 1.82 -9.40 7.92
N ASP A 35 2.53 -8.27 7.93
CA ASP A 35 2.78 -7.45 9.13
C ASP A 35 2.16 -6.07 8.96
N ALA A 36 1.16 -5.76 9.80
CA ALA A 36 0.45 -4.48 9.79
C ALA A 36 1.36 -3.29 10.15
N ARG A 37 2.37 -3.51 11.00
CA ARG A 37 3.36 -2.47 11.32
C ARG A 37 4.22 -2.17 10.10
N HIS A 38 4.70 -3.20 9.42
CA HIS A 38 5.46 -3.02 8.17
C HIS A 38 4.64 -2.27 7.12
N ALA A 39 3.36 -2.64 6.95
CA ALA A 39 2.45 -1.94 6.04
C ALA A 39 2.30 -0.45 6.41
N ALA A 40 2.20 -0.12 7.70
CA ALA A 40 2.11 1.26 8.17
C ALA A 40 3.40 2.06 7.92
N GLU A 41 4.58 1.48 8.11
CA GLU A 41 5.87 2.11 7.83
C GLU A 41 6.02 2.45 6.33
N ARG A 42 5.62 1.53 5.44
CA ARG A 42 5.62 1.75 3.99
C ARG A 42 4.58 2.77 3.54
N TYR A 43 3.40 2.77 4.16
CA TYR A 43 2.37 3.79 3.94
C TYR A 43 2.90 5.19 4.28
N GLN A 44 3.52 5.37 5.45
CA GLN A 44 4.10 6.65 5.87
C GLN A 44 5.21 7.11 4.92
N PHE A 45 6.07 6.20 4.47
CA PHE A 45 7.08 6.50 3.45
C PHE A 45 6.43 7.06 2.17
N LEU A 46 5.39 6.39 1.64
CA LEU A 46 4.73 6.84 0.41
C LEU A 46 3.97 8.16 0.58
N CYS A 47 3.44 8.45 1.77
CA CYS A 47 2.88 9.78 2.08
C CYS A 47 3.96 10.89 2.00
N GLY A 48 5.11 10.68 2.63
CA GLY A 48 6.23 11.64 2.56
C GLY A 48 6.80 11.76 1.15
N PHE A 49 6.91 10.65 0.44
CA PHE A 49 7.36 10.62 -0.95
C PHE A 49 6.39 11.37 -1.88
N ALA A 50 5.07 11.17 -1.74
CA ALA A 50 4.06 11.93 -2.48
C ALA A 50 4.16 13.43 -2.20
N GLN A 51 4.36 13.82 -0.93
CA GLN A 51 4.55 15.22 -0.55
C GLN A 51 5.80 15.81 -1.22
N ALA A 52 6.92 15.09 -1.20
CA ALA A 52 8.16 15.54 -1.85
C ALA A 52 7.99 15.76 -3.37
N LEU A 53 7.15 14.96 -4.04
CA LEU A 53 6.83 15.17 -5.46
C LEU A 53 5.99 16.43 -5.70
N VAL A 54 5.09 16.79 -4.76
CA VAL A 54 4.34 18.05 -4.81
C VAL A 54 5.27 19.24 -4.57
N ASP A 55 6.13 19.14 -3.57
CA ASP A 55 7.10 20.19 -3.23
C ASP A 55 8.10 20.42 -4.37
N ALA A 56 8.44 19.37 -5.14
CA ALA A 56 9.25 19.44 -6.35
C ALA A 56 8.47 19.91 -7.59
N HIS A 57 7.19 20.26 -7.46
CA HIS A 57 6.28 20.64 -8.54
C HIS A 57 6.13 19.57 -9.65
N MET A 58 6.37 18.31 -9.32
CA MET A 58 6.21 17.18 -10.25
C MET A 58 4.78 16.65 -10.26
N VAL A 59 4.03 16.88 -9.18
CA VAL A 59 2.63 16.49 -8.99
C VAL A 59 1.85 17.70 -8.50
N ASN A 60 0.66 17.94 -9.06
CA ASN A 60 -0.24 18.99 -8.58
C ASN A 60 -1.15 18.48 -7.44
N GLU A 61 -1.88 19.38 -6.80
CA GLU A 61 -2.74 19.03 -5.67
C GLU A 61 -3.80 17.97 -6.00
N THR A 62 -4.37 18.01 -7.21
CA THR A 62 -5.34 17.01 -7.67
C THR A 62 -4.71 15.62 -7.80
N GLY A 63 -3.54 15.54 -8.44
CA GLY A 63 -2.80 14.28 -8.56
C GLY A 63 -2.36 13.74 -7.21
N TYR A 64 -1.99 14.62 -6.27
CA TYR A 64 -1.66 14.25 -4.90
C TYR A 64 -2.87 13.69 -4.14
N ALA A 65 -4.05 14.29 -4.29
CA ALA A 65 -5.28 13.80 -3.67
C ALA A 65 -5.65 12.39 -4.20
N ASP A 66 -5.52 12.16 -5.50
CA ASP A 66 -5.76 10.86 -6.13
C ASP A 66 -4.76 9.80 -5.63
N MET A 67 -3.48 10.15 -5.57
CA MET A 67 -2.42 9.30 -5.02
C MET A 67 -2.71 8.91 -3.58
N ARG A 68 -3.07 9.88 -2.72
CA ARG A 68 -3.41 9.62 -1.31
C ARG A 68 -4.62 8.74 -1.15
N THR A 69 -5.66 8.95 -1.95
CA THR A 69 -6.90 8.16 -1.88
C THR A 69 -6.62 6.69 -2.19
N LYS A 70 -5.88 6.41 -3.26
CA LYS A 70 -5.51 5.04 -3.65
C LYS A 70 -4.57 4.37 -2.65
N LEU A 71 -3.61 5.13 -2.12
CA LEU A 71 -2.69 4.66 -1.09
C LEU A 71 -3.43 4.30 0.20
N LEU A 72 -4.36 5.15 0.64
CA LEU A 72 -5.18 4.90 1.83
C LEU A 72 -6.03 3.64 1.67
N ALA A 73 -6.70 3.47 0.53
CA ALA A 73 -7.48 2.27 0.25
C ALA A 73 -6.61 1.00 0.29
N THR A 74 -5.45 1.03 -0.39
CA THR A 74 -4.53 -0.11 -0.42
C THR A 74 -4.01 -0.49 0.97
N TRP A 75 -3.65 0.49 1.79
CA TRP A 75 -3.19 0.25 3.15
C TRP A 75 -4.31 -0.27 4.06
N ALA A 76 -5.51 0.32 3.97
CA ALA A 76 -6.66 -0.13 4.76
C ALA A 76 -7.04 -1.59 4.45
N ASP A 77 -7.11 -1.94 3.16
CA ASP A 77 -7.38 -3.32 2.71
C ASP A 77 -6.33 -4.30 3.25
N THR A 78 -5.06 -3.90 3.23
CA THR A 78 -3.95 -4.71 3.75
C THR A 78 -4.05 -4.93 5.26
N VAL A 79 -4.26 -3.86 6.03
CA VAL A 79 -4.34 -3.97 7.50
C VAL A 79 -5.53 -4.82 7.91
N ASN A 80 -6.67 -4.68 7.23
CA ASN A 80 -7.84 -5.53 7.47
C ASN A 80 -7.53 -7.00 7.17
N ARG A 81 -6.87 -7.31 6.04
CA ARG A 81 -6.44 -8.67 5.72
C ARG A 81 -5.51 -9.23 6.80
N VAL A 82 -4.50 -8.49 7.21
CA VAL A 82 -3.54 -8.94 8.24
C VAL A 82 -4.24 -9.18 9.59
N ALA A 83 -5.21 -8.35 9.96
CA ALA A 83 -5.99 -8.54 11.17
C ALA A 83 -6.85 -9.83 11.10
N GLN A 84 -7.48 -10.09 9.95
CA GLN A 84 -8.25 -11.32 9.72
C GLN A 84 -7.34 -12.56 9.74
N ASP A 85 -6.17 -12.51 9.10
CA ASP A 85 -5.19 -13.61 9.11
C ASP A 85 -4.74 -13.94 10.54
N ALA A 86 -4.66 -12.94 11.43
CA ALA A 86 -4.32 -13.14 12.84
C ALA A 86 -5.46 -13.79 13.64
N GLU A 87 -6.71 -13.49 13.32
CA GLU A 87 -7.90 -14.10 13.95
C GLU A 87 -8.11 -15.55 13.48
N ASP A 88 -7.95 -15.82 12.18
CA ASP A 88 -8.08 -17.16 11.59
C ASP A 88 -6.97 -18.13 12.04
N SER A 89 -5.82 -17.62 12.47
CA SER A 89 -4.75 -18.44 13.07
C SER A 89 -5.15 -19.03 14.43
N ILE A 90 -6.20 -18.49 15.07
CA ILE A 90 -6.73 -18.94 16.36
C ILE A 90 -7.86 -19.96 16.12
N VAL A 91 -7.55 -21.11 15.49
CA VAL A 91 -8.49 -22.26 15.47
C VAL A 91 -8.34 -23.07 16.78
N PRO A 92 -9.44 -23.50 17.43
CA PRO A 92 -9.43 -24.04 18.78
C PRO A 92 -8.68 -25.37 18.88
N ILE A 93 -7.95 -25.53 19.99
CA ILE A 93 -7.36 -26.79 20.42
C ILE A 93 -8.45 -27.85 20.45
N ASP A 94 -8.25 -28.89 19.64
CA ASP A 94 -9.01 -30.13 19.60
C ASP A 94 -9.21 -30.66 21.03
N HIS A 95 -10.42 -30.50 21.57
CA HIS A 95 -10.83 -31.26 22.74
C HIS A 95 -10.97 -32.70 22.28
N THR A 96 -9.84 -33.41 22.34
CA THR A 96 -9.75 -34.87 22.28
C THR A 96 -10.94 -35.44 23.04
N SER A 97 -11.87 -36.03 22.29
CA SER A 97 -13.01 -36.77 22.84
C SER A 97 -12.53 -37.69 23.93
N ARG A 98 -12.82 -37.33 25.18
CA ARG A 98 -12.56 -38.19 26.33
C ARG A 98 -13.78 -39.09 26.52
N SER A 99 -13.49 -40.38 26.40
CA SER A 99 -14.22 -41.55 26.92
C SER A 99 -15.35 -42.10 26.05
#